data_AF-A0A1G1H0H7-F1
#
_entry.id   AF-A0A1G1H0H7-F1
#
_cell.length_a   1.000
_cell.length_b   1.000
_cell.length_c   1.000
_cell.angle_alpha   90.00
_cell.angle_beta   90.00
_cell.angle_gamma   90.00
#
_symmetry.space_group_name_H-M   'P 1'
#
loop_
_entity.id
_entity.type
_entity.pdbx_description
1 polymer ?
#
loop_
_entity_poly.entity_id
_entity_poly.type
_entity_poly.pdbx_seq_one_letter_code
_entity_poly.pdbx_strand_id
1 'polypeptide(L)' 'MYLCLCKGITDSDVREAGRDGIVMPCQLKAKFGLKETGCCGRCSKNIHEFVQIATSAHQTPSPNGVRS' A
#
# COMPACT_ATOMS: atom_id res chain seq x y z
N MET A 1 -9.38 4.50 -5.42
CA MET A 1 -10.25 4.61 -4.21
C MET A 1 -9.39 5.09 -3.04
N TYR A 2 -9.95 5.85 -2.08
CA TYR A 2 -9.25 6.18 -0.83
C TYR A 2 -9.36 5.04 0.19
N LEU A 3 -8.22 4.60 0.71
CA LEU A 3 -8.10 3.59 1.77
C LEU A 3 -7.91 4.20 3.16
N CYS A 4 -7.40 5.44 3.23
CA CYS A 4 -7.32 6.20 4.47
C CYS A 4 -7.61 7.68 4.21
N LEU A 5 -8.75 8.18 4.73
CA LEU A 5 -9.12 9.59 4.59
C LEU A 5 -8.25 10.52 5.45
N CYS A 6 -7.82 10.08 6.64
CA CYS A 6 -6.99 10.91 7.53
C CYS A 6 -5.63 11.29 6.93
N LYS A 7 -5.08 10.42 6.06
CA LYS A 7 -3.76 10.58 5.46
C LYS A 7 -3.83 10.74 3.93
N GLY A 8 -5.03 10.79 3.35
CA GLY A 8 -5.24 10.91 1.91
C GLY A 8 -4.69 9.74 1.09
N ILE A 9 -4.64 8.53 1.66
CA ILE A 9 -4.01 7.37 1.00
C ILE A 9 -5.00 6.71 0.07
N THR A 10 -4.58 6.46 -1.15
CA THR A 10 -5.34 5.83 -2.23
C THR A 10 -4.82 4.43 -2.56
N ASP A 11 -5.63 3.65 -3.27
CA ASP A 11 -5.22 2.39 -3.89
C ASP A 11 -3.95 2.54 -4.76
N SER A 12 -3.83 3.65 -5.51
CA SER A 12 -2.66 3.91 -6.36
C SER A 12 -1.37 4.05 -5.55
N ASP A 13 -1.42 4.73 -4.40
CA ASP A 13 -0.28 4.88 -3.48
C ASP A 13 0.16 3.52 -2.92
N VAL A 14 -0.81 2.65 -2.61
CA VAL A 14 -0.53 1.30 -2.09
C VAL A 14 0.03 0.39 -3.18
N ARG A 15 -0.43 0.52 -4.43
CA ARG A 15 0.17 -0.19 -5.57
C ARG A 15 1.61 0.26 -5.80
N GLU A 16 1.88 1.55 -5.66
CA GLU A 16 3.25 2.08 -5.75
C GLU A 16 4.15 1.49 -4.67
N ALA A 17 3.69 1.47 -3.41
CA ALA A 17 4.38 0.78 -2.33
C ALA A 17 4.66 -0.70 -2.66
N GLY A 18 3.68 -1.39 -3.25
CA GLY A 18 3.84 -2.77 -3.72
C GLY A 18 4.92 -2.94 -4.78
N ARG A 19 4.98 -2.05 -5.78
CA ARG A 19 6.04 -2.02 -6.80
C ARG A 19 7.42 -1.76 -6.20
N ASP A 20 7.49 -1.01 -5.11
CA ASP A 20 8.72 -0.79 -4.32
C ASP A 20 9.10 -1.99 -3.43
N GLY A 21 8.34 -3.09 -3.46
CA GLY A 21 8.58 -4.26 -2.60
C GLY A 21 8.02 -4.14 -1.18
N ILE A 22 7.26 -3.09 -0.89
CA ILE A 22 6.68 -2.85 0.44
C ILE A 22 5.32 -3.55 0.51
N VAL A 23 5.35 -4.81 0.96
CA VAL A 23 4.17 -5.69 0.99
C VAL A 23 3.78 -6.16 2.40
N MET A 24 4.67 -6.02 3.39
CA MET A 24 4.39 -6.52 4.74
C MET A 24 3.51 -5.52 5.53
N PRO A 25 2.57 -5.99 6.36
CA PRO A 25 1.67 -5.12 7.13
C PRO A 25 2.40 -4.08 7.99
N CYS A 26 3.52 -4.45 8.62
CA CYS A 26 4.31 -3.55 9.45
C CYS A 26 4.96 -2.44 8.63
N GLN A 27 5.50 -2.78 7.45
CA GLN A 27 6.13 -1.82 6.56
C GLN A 27 5.10 -0.86 5.97
N LEU A 28 3.93 -1.36 5.56
CA LEU A 28 2.83 -0.52 5.07
C LEU A 28 2.33 0.45 6.16
N LYS A 29 2.15 -0.03 7.40
CA LYS A 29 1.78 0.83 8.54
C LYS A 29 2.81 1.93 8.80
N ALA A 30 4.09 1.63 8.64
CA ALA A 30 5.18 2.59 8.80
C ALA A 30 5.22 3.59 7.62
N LYS A 31 5.25 3.12 6.36
CA LYS A 31 5.29 3.95 5.13
C LYS A 31 4.17 5.00 5.13
N PHE A 32 2.98 4.60 5.58
CA PHE A 32 1.78 5.41 5.53
C PHE A 32 1.41 6.12 6.84
N GLY A 33 2.22 5.99 7.89
CA GLY A 33 1.97 6.63 9.18
C GLY A 33 0.62 6.23 9.81
N LEU A 34 0.17 4.98 9.63
CA LEU A 34 -1.18 4.54 10.05
C LEU A 34 -1.35 4.39 11.56
N LYS A 35 -0.24 4.47 12.31
CA LYS A 35 -0.21 4.43 13.78
C LYS A 35 0.25 5.77 14.39
N GLU A 36 0.50 6.78 13.57
CA GLU A 36 0.91 8.09 14.07
C GLU A 36 -0.25 8.79 14.77
N THR A 37 0.11 9.67 15.72
CA THR A 37 -0.84 10.53 16.41
C THR A 37 -1.63 11.37 15.39
N GLY A 38 -2.94 11.53 15.63
CA GLY A 38 -3.84 12.24 14.71
C GLY A 38 -4.47 11.38 13.61
N CYS A 39 -4.14 10.09 13.48
CA CYS A 39 -4.87 9.15 12.62
C CYS A 39 -6.01 8.46 13.39
N CYS A 40 -7.20 8.32 12.80
CA CYS A 40 -8.34 7.63 13.44
C CYS A 40 -8.13 6.12 13.67
N GLY A 41 -7.08 5.52 13.11
CA GLY A 41 -6.69 4.12 13.29
C GLY A 41 -7.58 3.08 12.60
N ARG A 42 -8.66 3.46 11.91
CA ARG A 42 -9.58 2.53 11.23
C ARG A 42 -8.89 1.75 10.10
N CYS A 43 -8.11 2.45 9.28
CA CYS A 43 -7.30 1.85 8.20
C CYS A 43 -6.26 0.84 8.73
N SER A 44 -5.66 1.09 9.90
CA SER A 44 -4.69 0.18 10.52
C SER A 44 -5.32 -1.16 10.96
N LYS A 45 -6.61 -1.15 11.30
CA LYS A 45 -7.39 -2.37 11.56
C LYS A 45 -7.68 -3.16 10.28
N ASN A 46 -7.87 -2.47 9.15
CA ASN A 46 -8.11 -3.08 7.84
C ASN A 46 -6.83 -3.23 6.99
N ILE A 47 -5.68 -3.47 7.62
CA ILE A 47 -4.38 -3.50 6.91
C ILE A 47 -4.31 -4.60 5.83
N HIS A 48 -5.12 -5.64 5.92
CA HIS A 48 -5.15 -6.73 4.94
C HIS A 48 -5.50 -6.25 3.54
N GLU A 49 -6.36 -5.23 3.41
CA GLU A 49 -6.69 -4.63 2.12
C GLU A 49 -5.46 -3.97 1.47
N PHE A 50 -4.65 -3.27 2.27
CA PHE A 50 -3.40 -2.68 1.80
C PHE A 50 -2.42 -3.75 1.34
N VAL A 51 -2.29 -4.83 2.12
CA VAL A 51 -1.39 -5.95 1.82
C VAL A 51 -1.81 -6.63 0.52
N GLN A 52 -3.11 -6.85 0.31
CA GLN A 52 -3.64 -7.46 -0.91
C GLN A 52 -3.31 -6.62 -2.15
N ILE A 53 -3.55 -5.31 -2.08
CA ILE A 53 -3.27 -4.38 -3.19
C ILE A 53 -1.75 -4.32 -3.47
N ALA A 54 -0.94 -4.16 -2.43
CA ALA A 54 0.52 -4.08 -2.57
C ALA A 54 1.11 -5.38 -3.12
N THR A 55 0.66 -6.54 -2.62
CA THR A 55 1.12 -7.85 -3.09
C THR A 55 0.75 -8.08 -4.56
N SER A 56 -0.47 -7.71 -4.95
CA SER A 56 -0.92 -7.82 -6.34
C SER A 56 -0.04 -6.98 -7.28
N ALA A 57 0.31 -5.75 -6.85
CA ALA A 57 1.18 -4.86 -7.62
C ALA A 57 2.64 -5.36 -7.68
N HIS A 58 3.15 -5.97 -6.61
CA HIS A 58 4.49 -6.56 -6.57
C HIS A 58 4.61 -7.78 -7.50
N GLN A 59 3.55 -8.60 -7.58
CA GLN A 59 3.52 -9.80 -8.41
C GLN A 59 3.26 -9.51 -9.89
N THR A 60 2.91 -8.28 -10.25
CA THR A 60 2.67 -7.94 -11.65
C THR A 60 4.03 -7.90 -12.35
N PRO A 61 4.38 -8.87 -13.22
CA PRO A 61 5.59 -8.75 -14.01
C PRO A 61 5.47 -7.50 -14.86
N SER A 62 6.50 -6.65 -14.83
CA SER A 62 6.56 -5.45 -15.67
C SER A 62 6.19 -5.81 -17.11
N PRO A 63 5.19 -5.16 -17.74
CA PRO A 63 4.86 -5.41 -19.14
C PRO A 63 5.95 -4.95 -20.14
N ASN A 64 7.09 -4.44 -19.66
CA ASN A 64 8.22 -4.00 -20.49
C ASN A 64 9.44 -4.93 -20.40
N GLY A 65 9.22 -6.25 -20.43
CA GLY A 65 10.26 -7.28 -20.57
C GLY A 65 10.51 -7.76 -22.00
N VAL A 66 9.98 -7.08 -23.03
CA VAL A 66 10.33 -7.32 -24.44
C VAL A 66 10.72 -5.99 -25.06
N ARG A 67 12.02 -5.83 -25.32
CA ARG A 67 12.58 -5.46 -26.62
C ARG A 67 14.11 -5.45 -26.61
N SER A 68 14.64 -6.30 -27.50
CA SER A 68 15.97 -6.35 -28.12
C SER A 68 17.13 -6.91 -27.30
#